data_AF-A0A1L9BL30-F1
#
_entry.id   AF-A0A1L9BL30-F1
#
_cell.length_a   1.000
_cell.length_b   1.000
_cell.length_c   1.000
_cell.angle_alpha   90.00
_cell.angle_beta   90.00
_cell.angle_gamma   90.00
#
_symmetry.space_group_name_H-M   'P 1'
#
loop_
_entity.id
_entity.type
_entity.pdbx_description
1 polymer ?
#
loop_
_entity_poly.entity_id
_entity_poly.type
_entity_poly.pdbx_seq_one_letter_code
_entity_poly.pdbx_strand_id
1 'polypeptide(L)'
;MLTFILAAEPQLLGVPTADARGTYFHTEIHPPHWMPWTTDGAPAIESGPAFLTHGLRCSGRYCDNVSLLNVESGYTQTNSWWTDSFSEEGAHEQVCGNNGFVTGIGCSGDYCDSIALRCSQIDNGGVRSNCYWTESISEESGGTFVAPESMYLAGARCWDRYCDNKQLYLCQADNGGPSFDPSAMAARYAPRLRFDQETTTGSGEQNKCFPSDAATYFEQRAQGASPVSLCNKDYSTIRNNQVPAYYIATQVGTNTVLIRYWYFYAWQSTCFASSGSHAADWESVAVLVVNGRLSRVAFYQHGGWYSREAGSFELVDGTHPIGYVGKNAHGTYHDSGGSGGCLYFEDFRNPGGNDYHMDTWNNLVPLTRGGNSPAWMNCTGSGCFDGIGHPIEQTGDLRSMRGCAKDGCGRSSLGENMPFQNDPAGTDHTAIYIQHSGKVIDVPGASTSDGVQLTQFSNWGVDNQRWLLESTGDGYFTLRARHSGKCMDVAGASMTAGTNVVQHSCNGGDNQRFRLLPYGNEYFAIQAKHSNQCLDIAGGSMDDGGFLIQWPCSWTTNESFRFAP
;
A
#
# COMPACT_ATOMS: atom_id res chain seq x y z
N MET A 1 -41.31 60.32 27.45
CA MET A 1 -40.23 60.29 28.47
C MET A 1 -39.93 58.82 28.75
N LEU A 2 -38.66 58.40 28.56
CA LEU A 2 -38.09 57.03 28.68
C LEU A 2 -38.66 56.00 27.68
N THR A 3 -37.95 55.44 26.70
CA THR A 3 -36.60 54.81 26.59
C THR A 3 -36.42 53.56 27.46
N PHE A 4 -36.49 52.39 26.83
CA PHE A 4 -35.73 51.19 27.20
C PHE A 4 -35.24 50.49 25.93
N ILE A 5 -33.98 50.05 26.01
CA ILE A 5 -33.11 49.55 24.95
C ILE A 5 -33.35 48.04 24.76
N LEU A 6 -33.55 47.59 23.51
CA LEU A 6 -33.49 46.18 23.13
C LEU A 6 -32.15 45.92 22.41
N ALA A 7 -31.39 44.96 22.92
CA ALA A 7 -30.16 44.48 22.32
C ALA A 7 -30.43 43.67 21.04
N ALA A 8 -29.51 43.78 20.09
CA ALA A 8 -29.61 43.26 18.73
C ALA A 8 -29.38 41.74 18.63
N GLU A 9 -30.22 41.07 17.86
CA GLU A 9 -29.92 39.79 17.19
C GLU A 9 -29.38 40.09 15.78
N PRO A 10 -28.30 39.44 15.32
CA PRO A 10 -27.80 39.65 13.97
C PRO A 10 -28.64 38.87 12.93
N GLN A 11 -28.95 39.60 11.86
CA GLN A 11 -29.78 39.21 10.73
C GLN A 11 -29.15 38.09 9.89
N LEU A 12 -29.94 37.04 9.61
CA LEU A 12 -29.75 36.17 8.44
C LEU A 12 -30.30 36.90 7.21
N LEU A 13 -29.40 37.41 6.36
CA LEU A 13 -29.74 38.00 5.07
C LEU A 13 -28.96 37.32 3.95
N GLY A 14 -29.71 36.87 2.94
CA GLY A 14 -29.23 36.76 1.56
C GLY A 14 -28.81 35.37 1.12
N VAL A 15 -29.68 34.70 0.37
CA VAL A 15 -29.30 33.67 -0.61
C VAL A 15 -28.82 34.40 -1.87
N PRO A 16 -27.58 34.17 -2.35
CA PRO A 16 -27.19 34.46 -3.72
C PRO A 16 -27.14 33.15 -4.54
N THR A 17 -27.59 33.28 -5.77
CA THR A 17 -27.69 32.27 -6.83
C THR A 17 -26.34 31.75 -7.32
N ALA A 18 -26.35 30.55 -7.89
CA ALA A 18 -25.23 29.86 -8.55
C ALA A 18 -24.55 30.73 -9.63
N ASP A 19 -23.21 30.87 -9.57
CA ASP A 19 -22.22 30.30 -10.50
C ASP A 19 -20.81 30.85 -10.18
N ALA A 20 -19.79 30.03 -10.48
CA ALA A 20 -18.35 30.32 -10.60
C ALA A 20 -17.54 30.59 -9.31
N ARG A 21 -16.92 29.53 -8.76
CA ARG A 21 -15.45 29.34 -8.58
C ARG A 21 -15.14 28.30 -7.48
N GLY A 22 -14.40 27.25 -7.86
CA GLY A 22 -13.44 26.58 -6.99
C GLY A 22 -13.94 25.37 -6.19
N THR A 23 -14.33 24.29 -6.86
CA THR A 23 -14.28 22.96 -6.23
C THR A 23 -12.83 22.46 -6.25
N TYR A 24 -12.11 22.67 -5.15
CA TYR A 24 -10.80 22.09 -4.83
C TYR A 24 -10.87 20.57 -4.54
N PHE A 25 -11.77 19.87 -5.23
CA PHE A 25 -11.96 18.43 -5.09
C PHE A 25 -11.93 17.84 -6.49
N HIS A 26 -10.76 17.38 -6.93
CA HIS A 26 -10.71 16.31 -7.93
C HIS A 26 -11.25 15.06 -7.24
N THR A 27 -12.43 14.61 -7.67
CA THR A 27 -13.14 13.44 -7.14
C THR A 27 -12.74 12.13 -7.82
N GLU A 28 -11.61 12.10 -8.50
CA GLU A 28 -11.03 10.86 -9.03
C GLU A 28 -9.66 10.72 -8.36
N ILE A 29 -9.53 9.79 -7.42
CA ILE A 29 -8.23 9.34 -6.95
C ILE A 29 -7.77 8.35 -8.02
N HIS A 30 -6.86 8.74 -8.91
CA HIS A 30 -6.24 7.77 -9.81
C HIS A 30 -5.16 6.99 -9.03
N PRO A 31 -5.32 5.67 -8.83
CA PRO A 31 -4.28 4.88 -8.20
C PRO A 31 -3.00 4.93 -9.04
N PRO A 32 -1.81 4.81 -8.42
CA PRO A 32 -0.55 4.66 -9.14
C PRO A 32 -0.67 3.56 -10.21
N HIS A 33 -0.22 3.84 -11.43
CA HIS A 33 -0.30 2.88 -12.52
C HIS A 33 0.94 2.90 -13.40
N TRP A 34 1.38 1.72 -13.81
CA TRP A 34 2.43 1.59 -14.80
C TRP A 34 1.90 1.93 -16.19
N MET A 35 2.64 2.75 -16.92
CA MET A 35 2.38 3.07 -18.31
C MET A 35 2.63 1.84 -19.21
N PRO A 36 2.08 1.81 -20.44
CA PRO A 36 2.47 0.84 -21.44
C PRO A 36 3.99 0.77 -21.62
N TRP A 37 4.50 -0.38 -22.05
CA TRP A 37 5.91 -0.55 -22.37
C TRP A 37 6.29 0.25 -23.63
N THR A 38 7.46 0.86 -23.64
CA THR A 38 8.15 1.36 -24.83
C THR A 38 9.50 0.67 -24.99
N THR A 39 9.96 0.52 -26.22
CA THR A 39 11.19 -0.18 -26.61
C THR A 39 11.66 0.37 -27.96
N ASP A 40 12.72 -0.18 -28.55
CA ASP A 40 13.22 0.25 -29.86
C ASP A 40 12.14 0.13 -30.95
N GLY A 41 12.00 1.20 -31.74
CA GLY A 41 10.99 1.34 -32.77
C GLY A 41 9.54 1.51 -32.27
N ALA A 42 9.30 1.45 -30.96
CA ALA A 42 7.98 1.73 -30.39
C ALA A 42 7.78 3.24 -30.15
N PRO A 43 6.52 3.73 -30.15
CA PRO A 43 6.24 5.11 -29.78
C PRO A 43 6.72 5.41 -28.36
N ALA A 44 7.21 6.64 -28.16
CA ALA A 44 7.49 7.15 -26.84
C ALA A 44 6.21 7.21 -25.98
N ILE A 45 6.36 7.07 -24.66
CA ILE A 45 5.25 7.15 -23.71
C ILE A 45 5.30 8.48 -22.97
N GLU A 46 4.13 9.10 -22.76
CA GLU A 46 3.96 10.35 -22.03
C GLU A 46 2.82 10.25 -21.00
N SER A 47 3.07 10.78 -19.81
CA SER A 47 2.12 10.87 -18.70
C SER A 47 1.03 11.91 -18.97
N GLY A 48 -0.15 11.70 -18.40
CA GLY A 48 -1.24 12.67 -18.46
C GLY A 48 -0.93 13.96 -17.67
N PRO A 49 -1.65 15.06 -17.94
CA PRO A 49 -1.29 16.40 -17.45
C PRO A 49 -1.33 16.59 -15.92
N ALA A 50 -1.99 15.69 -15.18
CA ALA A 50 -2.08 15.69 -13.72
C ALA A 50 -1.10 14.70 -13.03
N PHE A 51 -0.31 13.97 -13.82
CA PHE A 51 0.56 12.93 -13.33
C PHE A 51 2.02 13.35 -13.34
N LEU A 52 2.79 12.82 -12.40
CA LEU A 52 4.25 12.85 -12.42
C LEU A 52 4.80 11.43 -12.36
N THR A 53 5.98 11.26 -12.94
CA THR A 53 6.65 9.96 -12.93
C THR A 53 7.28 9.69 -11.57
N HIS A 54 6.87 8.57 -10.97
CA HIS A 54 7.24 8.10 -9.64
C HIS A 54 8.05 6.81 -9.66
N GLY A 55 8.36 6.27 -10.83
CA GLY A 55 9.14 5.03 -10.93
C GLY A 55 9.44 4.67 -12.37
N LEU A 56 10.35 3.74 -12.54
CA LEU A 56 10.70 3.13 -13.82
C LEU A 56 10.83 1.63 -13.61
N ARG A 57 10.27 0.86 -14.52
CA ARG A 57 10.53 -0.57 -14.64
C ARG A 57 11.06 -0.89 -16.02
N CYS A 58 11.85 -1.94 -16.11
CA CYS A 58 12.34 -2.48 -17.33
C CYS A 58 12.30 -4.01 -17.36
N SER A 59 12.25 -4.56 -18.57
CA SER A 59 12.28 -6.00 -18.81
C SER A 59 12.92 -6.30 -20.17
N GLY A 60 13.15 -7.58 -20.45
CA GLY A 60 13.86 -8.04 -21.64
C GLY A 60 15.37 -8.08 -21.43
N ARG A 61 16.14 -8.18 -22.52
CA ARG A 61 17.60 -8.31 -22.46
C ARG A 61 18.19 -6.91 -22.51
N TYR A 62 19.04 -6.56 -21.54
CA TYR A 62 19.62 -5.22 -21.39
C TYR A 62 18.59 -4.14 -21.04
N CYS A 63 17.54 -4.51 -20.30
CA CYS A 63 16.56 -3.54 -19.79
C CYS A 63 15.95 -2.68 -20.93
N ASP A 64 15.64 -3.32 -22.06
CA ASP A 64 15.30 -2.70 -23.36
C ASP A 64 13.82 -2.35 -23.52
N ASN A 65 12.95 -2.98 -22.72
CA ASN A 65 11.54 -2.59 -22.62
C ASN A 65 11.38 -1.77 -21.35
N VAL A 66 11.01 -0.50 -21.44
CA VAL A 66 10.87 0.40 -20.28
C VAL A 66 9.42 0.87 -20.11
N SER A 67 9.03 1.12 -18.86
CA SER A 67 7.72 1.61 -18.48
C SER A 67 7.86 2.53 -17.26
N LEU A 68 7.04 3.58 -17.20
CA LEU A 68 7.05 4.56 -16.12
C LEU A 68 5.87 4.34 -15.18
N LEU A 69 6.08 4.51 -13.87
CA LEU A 69 4.99 4.53 -12.89
C LEU A 69 4.48 5.97 -12.79
N ASN A 70 3.20 6.19 -13.08
CA ASN A 70 2.57 7.49 -12.92
C ASN A 70 1.75 7.54 -11.63
N VAL A 71 1.89 8.65 -10.93
CA VAL A 71 1.06 8.99 -9.76
C VAL A 71 0.45 10.37 -9.96
N GLU A 72 -0.80 10.52 -9.55
CA GLU A 72 -1.44 11.83 -9.53
C GLU A 72 -0.76 12.69 -8.47
N SER A 73 -0.21 13.84 -8.88
CA SER A 73 0.66 14.64 -8.01
C SER A 73 -0.02 15.87 -7.40
N GLY A 74 -1.27 16.15 -7.82
CA GLY A 74 -1.95 17.42 -7.51
C GLY A 74 -1.33 18.65 -8.18
N TYR A 75 -0.34 18.46 -9.05
CA TYR A 75 0.28 19.50 -9.86
C TYR A 75 -0.15 19.36 -11.32
N THR A 76 -0.25 20.48 -12.02
CA THR A 76 -0.55 20.51 -13.45
C THR A 76 0.74 20.71 -14.24
N GLN A 77 0.98 19.85 -15.22
CA GLN A 77 2.05 20.04 -16.19
C GLN A 77 1.78 21.28 -17.04
N THR A 78 2.79 22.12 -17.26
CA THR A 78 2.65 23.41 -17.96
C THR A 78 3.47 23.47 -19.25
N ASN A 79 4.79 23.50 -19.14
CA ASN A 79 5.71 23.59 -20.28
C ASN A 79 6.44 22.25 -20.46
N SER A 80 6.23 21.58 -21.59
CA SER A 80 6.80 20.25 -21.85
C SER A 80 7.72 20.22 -23.06
N TRP A 81 8.85 19.53 -22.96
CA TRP A 81 9.84 19.38 -24.04
C TRP A 81 10.50 17.99 -23.98
N TRP A 82 11.06 17.56 -25.10
CA TRP A 82 11.91 16.36 -25.16
C TRP A 82 13.37 16.77 -24.96
N THR A 83 14.15 15.98 -24.23
CA THR A 83 15.62 16.13 -24.18
C THR A 83 16.25 15.60 -25.47
N ASP A 84 17.51 15.94 -25.70
CA ASP A 84 18.33 15.17 -26.64
C ASP A 84 18.48 13.73 -26.12
N SER A 85 18.70 12.78 -27.04
CA SER A 85 18.96 11.39 -26.67
C SER A 85 20.29 11.23 -25.94
N PHE A 86 20.35 10.28 -25.02
CA PHE A 86 21.55 9.88 -24.28
C PHE A 86 21.71 8.36 -24.33
N SER A 87 22.95 7.88 -24.35
CA SER A 87 23.34 6.47 -24.49
C SER A 87 24.72 6.20 -23.87
N GLU A 88 25.13 4.94 -23.83
CA GLU A 88 26.49 4.52 -23.46
C GLU A 88 27.57 4.94 -24.48
N GLU A 89 27.16 5.29 -25.71
CA GLU A 89 28.07 5.68 -26.79
C GLU A 89 28.29 7.20 -26.88
N GLY A 90 27.51 7.98 -26.12
CA GLY A 90 27.47 9.44 -26.22
C GLY A 90 27.34 10.14 -24.87
N ALA A 91 26.47 11.15 -24.78
CA ALA A 91 26.08 11.69 -23.48
C ALA A 91 25.42 10.56 -22.68
N HIS A 92 25.85 10.31 -21.45
CA HIS A 92 25.36 9.19 -20.64
C HIS A 92 24.17 9.54 -19.75
N GLU A 93 23.78 10.83 -19.68
CA GLU A 93 22.74 11.30 -18.77
C GLU A 93 21.95 12.47 -19.34
N GLN A 94 20.69 12.56 -18.91
CA GLN A 94 19.84 13.74 -19.08
C GLN A 94 19.12 14.05 -17.78
N VAL A 95 19.14 15.33 -17.41
CA VAL A 95 18.33 15.89 -16.32
C VAL A 95 17.46 16.99 -16.91
N CYS A 96 16.16 16.96 -16.61
CA CYS A 96 15.23 17.97 -17.06
C CYS A 96 15.72 19.36 -16.63
N GLY A 97 15.95 20.26 -17.58
CA GLY A 97 16.26 21.66 -17.29
C GLY A 97 15.09 22.41 -16.63
N ASN A 98 15.28 23.68 -16.29
CA ASN A 98 14.22 24.60 -15.85
C ASN A 98 13.33 24.08 -14.69
N ASN A 99 13.91 23.31 -13.77
CA ASN A 99 13.19 22.68 -12.65
C ASN A 99 12.05 21.74 -13.11
N GLY A 100 12.17 21.16 -14.30
CA GLY A 100 11.24 20.17 -14.81
C GLY A 100 11.42 18.78 -14.19
N PHE A 101 10.38 17.98 -14.38
CA PHE A 101 10.29 16.58 -13.99
C PHE A 101 10.09 15.70 -15.22
N VAL A 102 10.53 14.45 -15.13
CA VAL A 102 10.27 13.44 -16.16
C VAL A 102 8.79 13.11 -16.14
N THR A 103 8.21 13.13 -17.32
CA THR A 103 6.79 12.92 -17.59
C THR A 103 6.59 12.00 -18.78
N GLY A 104 7.63 11.30 -19.21
CA GLY A 104 7.61 10.41 -20.36
C GLY A 104 9.03 9.98 -20.74
N ILE A 105 9.11 8.94 -21.57
CA ILE A 105 10.37 8.36 -22.01
C ILE A 105 10.21 7.81 -23.43
N GLY A 106 11.24 8.00 -24.24
CA GLY A 106 11.35 7.46 -25.59
C GLY A 106 12.59 6.59 -25.70
N CYS A 107 12.46 5.49 -26.42
CA CYS A 107 13.51 4.53 -26.72
C CYS A 107 13.80 4.53 -28.22
N SER A 108 15.07 4.41 -28.58
CA SER A 108 15.52 4.25 -29.96
C SER A 108 16.87 3.53 -30.00
N GLY A 109 17.29 3.06 -31.18
CA GLY A 109 18.56 2.36 -31.34
C GLY A 109 18.51 0.93 -30.84
N ASP A 110 19.58 0.16 -31.01
CA ASP A 110 19.54 -1.28 -30.73
C ASP A 110 19.35 -1.51 -29.21
N TYR A 111 18.25 -2.17 -28.81
CA TYR A 111 17.91 -2.49 -27.42
C TYR A 111 17.59 -1.28 -26.51
N CYS A 112 17.02 -0.19 -27.06
CA CYS A 112 16.76 1.05 -26.31
C CYS A 112 18.06 1.61 -25.66
N ASP A 113 19.17 1.52 -26.40
CA ASP A 113 20.44 2.11 -25.99
C ASP A 113 20.39 3.66 -26.03
N SER A 114 19.52 4.24 -26.86
CA SER A 114 19.36 5.68 -27.04
C SER A 114 18.04 6.16 -26.45
N ILE A 115 18.13 6.78 -25.25
CA ILE A 115 16.98 7.19 -24.44
C ILE A 115 16.76 8.69 -24.55
N ALA A 116 15.52 9.14 -24.72
CA ALA A 116 15.12 10.54 -24.58
C ALA A 116 14.07 10.67 -23.46
N LEU A 117 14.13 11.75 -22.68
CA LEU A 117 13.15 12.02 -21.62
C LEU A 117 12.16 13.09 -22.08
N ARG A 118 10.88 12.87 -21.81
CA ARG A 118 9.89 13.95 -21.82
C ARG A 118 10.00 14.65 -20.48
N CYS A 119 10.23 15.94 -20.52
CA CYS A 119 10.32 16.80 -19.35
C CYS A 119 9.16 17.77 -19.34
N SER A 120 8.53 17.97 -18.18
CA SER A 120 7.52 19.00 -17.96
C SER A 120 7.88 19.85 -16.75
N GLN A 121 7.75 21.17 -16.88
CA GLN A 121 7.54 22.03 -15.73
C GLN A 121 6.15 21.80 -15.15
N ILE A 122 6.00 22.09 -13.87
CA ILE A 122 4.74 22.02 -13.15
C ILE A 122 4.40 23.37 -12.51
N ASP A 123 3.13 23.56 -12.15
CA ASP A 123 2.58 24.77 -11.53
C ASP A 123 2.98 24.97 -10.04
N ASN A 124 4.21 24.59 -9.67
CA ASN A 124 4.74 24.67 -8.32
C ASN A 124 5.62 25.93 -8.06
N GLY A 125 5.57 26.92 -8.95
CA GLY A 125 6.44 28.10 -8.88
C GLY A 125 7.90 27.83 -9.27
N GLY A 126 8.17 26.74 -10.00
CA GLY A 126 9.51 26.39 -10.48
C GLY A 126 10.40 25.81 -9.39
N VAL A 127 9.82 25.12 -8.40
CA VAL A 127 10.58 24.52 -7.30
C VAL A 127 11.12 23.15 -7.71
N ARG A 128 12.39 22.88 -7.40
CA ARG A 128 12.98 21.54 -7.46
C ARG A 128 14.10 21.44 -6.44
N SER A 129 13.94 20.57 -5.44
CA SER A 129 14.86 20.51 -4.30
C SER A 129 15.22 19.07 -3.91
N ASN A 130 16.19 18.94 -2.98
CA ASN A 130 16.59 17.68 -2.35
C ASN A 130 16.80 16.50 -3.33
N CYS A 131 17.47 16.80 -4.43
CA CYS A 131 17.66 15.85 -5.49
C CYS A 131 18.82 14.89 -5.22
N TYR A 132 18.69 13.63 -5.65
CA TYR A 132 19.77 12.65 -5.58
C TYR A 132 19.64 11.59 -6.68
N TRP A 133 20.75 10.91 -6.95
CA TRP A 133 20.79 9.75 -7.86
C TRP A 133 20.52 8.45 -7.10
N THR A 134 19.69 7.59 -7.65
CA THR A 134 19.37 6.27 -7.08
C THR A 134 20.54 5.28 -7.17
N GLU A 135 20.39 4.11 -6.54
CA GLU A 135 21.16 2.92 -6.94
C GLU A 135 20.80 2.50 -8.38
N SER A 136 21.62 1.62 -8.98
CA SER A 136 21.41 1.11 -10.34
C SER A 136 20.17 0.24 -10.45
N ILE A 137 19.51 0.34 -11.60
CA ILE A 137 18.39 -0.47 -12.04
C ILE A 137 18.85 -1.24 -13.27
N SER A 138 18.75 -2.56 -13.23
CA SER A 138 19.01 -3.48 -14.33
C SER A 138 18.06 -4.68 -14.19
N GLU A 139 17.76 -5.38 -15.29
CA GLU A 139 16.97 -6.61 -15.24
C GLU A 139 17.59 -7.67 -14.31
N GLU A 140 18.92 -7.67 -14.16
CA GLU A 140 19.64 -8.60 -13.29
C GLU A 140 19.26 -8.41 -11.81
N SER A 141 18.79 -7.21 -11.46
CA SER A 141 18.37 -6.80 -10.12
C SER A 141 16.85 -6.64 -9.99
N GLY A 142 16.07 -7.22 -10.91
CA GLY A 142 14.60 -7.18 -10.91
C GLY A 142 13.99 -6.04 -11.72
N GLY A 143 14.81 -5.19 -12.33
CA GLY A 143 14.41 -4.21 -13.35
C GLY A 143 13.44 -3.13 -12.90
N THR A 144 13.03 -3.06 -11.63
CA THR A 144 11.96 -2.18 -11.17
C THR A 144 12.42 -1.28 -10.05
N PHE A 145 12.11 0.01 -10.17
CA PHE A 145 12.31 1.01 -9.15
C PHE A 145 11.06 1.88 -8.98
N VAL A 146 10.68 2.10 -7.73
CA VAL A 146 9.65 3.05 -7.34
C VAL A 146 10.31 4.07 -6.42
N ALA A 147 10.09 5.34 -6.72
CA ALA A 147 10.57 6.44 -5.92
C ALA A 147 9.82 6.44 -4.57
N PRO A 148 10.47 6.88 -3.49
CA PRO A 148 9.76 7.14 -2.24
C PRO A 148 8.65 8.18 -2.45
N GLU A 149 7.56 8.05 -1.71
CA GLU A 149 6.44 8.99 -1.70
C GLU A 149 6.96 10.45 -1.66
N SER A 150 6.45 11.34 -2.53
CA SER A 150 6.87 12.74 -2.80
C SER A 150 8.18 12.98 -3.55
N MET A 151 8.89 11.95 -3.98
CA MET A 151 10.00 12.07 -4.92
C MET A 151 9.52 11.79 -6.34
N TYR A 152 9.93 12.61 -7.30
CA TYR A 152 9.59 12.42 -8.71
C TYR A 152 10.85 12.34 -9.54
N LEU A 153 10.81 11.56 -10.62
CA LEU A 153 11.92 11.51 -11.54
C LEU A 153 12.10 12.89 -12.17
N ALA A 154 13.34 13.36 -12.21
CA ALA A 154 13.75 14.62 -12.82
C ALA A 154 14.89 14.43 -13.83
N GLY A 155 15.39 13.19 -13.97
CA GLY A 155 16.39 12.81 -14.94
C GLY A 155 16.68 11.32 -14.88
N ALA A 156 17.50 10.85 -15.80
CA ALA A 156 18.00 9.50 -15.85
C ALA A 156 19.39 9.48 -16.50
N ARG A 157 20.13 8.43 -16.21
CA ARG A 157 21.41 8.13 -16.85
C ARG A 157 21.55 6.63 -17.06
N CYS A 158 22.36 6.24 -18.02
CA CYS A 158 22.63 4.84 -18.28
C CYS A 158 24.08 4.61 -18.68
N TRP A 159 24.55 3.38 -18.47
CA TRP A 159 25.89 2.96 -18.83
C TRP A 159 25.96 1.44 -19.02
N ASP A 160 27.15 0.98 -19.37
CA ASP A 160 27.43 -0.37 -19.84
C ASP A 160 26.76 -0.64 -21.20
N ARG A 161 26.99 -1.84 -21.74
CA ARG A 161 26.52 -2.20 -23.08
C ARG A 161 24.99 -2.07 -23.17
N TYR A 162 24.49 -1.36 -24.17
CA TYR A 162 23.07 -1.14 -24.46
C TYR A 162 22.28 -0.48 -23.32
N CYS A 163 22.94 0.34 -22.49
CA CYS A 163 22.30 1.00 -21.37
C CYS A 163 21.56 0.05 -20.40
N ASP A 164 22.06 -1.18 -20.24
CA ASP A 164 21.54 -2.19 -19.31
C ASP A 164 21.39 -1.61 -17.89
N ASN A 165 22.43 -0.93 -17.41
CA ASN A 165 22.42 -0.29 -16.11
C ASN A 165 21.89 1.14 -16.22
N LYS A 166 20.78 1.42 -15.53
CA LYS A 166 20.13 2.73 -15.47
C LYS A 166 20.17 3.30 -14.05
N GLN A 167 20.28 4.61 -13.90
CA GLN A 167 20.05 5.33 -12.64
C GLN A 167 19.09 6.47 -12.86
N LEU A 168 18.30 6.77 -11.83
CA LEU A 168 17.30 7.82 -11.87
C LEU A 168 17.76 9.00 -11.02
N TYR A 169 17.51 10.20 -11.50
CA TYR A 169 17.68 11.42 -10.73
C TYR A 169 16.34 11.79 -10.14
N LEU A 170 16.19 11.64 -8.83
CA LEU A 170 14.96 11.96 -8.13
C LEU A 170 15.05 13.36 -7.55
N CYS A 171 13.95 14.10 -7.59
CA CYS A 171 13.83 15.41 -6.96
C CYS A 171 12.48 15.56 -6.28
N GLN A 172 12.42 16.49 -5.33
CA GLN A 172 11.18 16.96 -4.73
C GLN A 172 10.58 18.09 -5.57
N ALA A 173 9.25 18.07 -5.71
CA ALA A 173 8.45 19.11 -6.38
C ALA A 173 8.14 20.31 -5.47
N ASP A 174 8.68 20.35 -4.26
CA ASP A 174 8.50 21.44 -3.30
C ASP A 174 9.81 21.71 -2.53
N ASN A 175 9.78 22.63 -1.56
CA ASN A 175 10.94 23.03 -0.74
C ASN A 175 11.06 22.20 0.57
N GLY A 176 10.81 20.89 0.51
CA GLY A 176 10.83 20.00 1.69
C GLY A 176 9.50 19.95 2.46
N GLY A 177 8.42 20.38 1.83
CA GLY A 177 7.06 20.40 2.38
C GLY A 177 6.91 21.26 3.64
N PRO A 178 5.76 21.20 4.34
CA PRO A 178 5.63 21.83 5.65
C PRO A 178 6.58 21.17 6.65
N SER A 179 7.21 21.96 7.52
CA SER A 179 7.95 21.42 8.66
C SER A 179 7.00 20.64 9.56
N PHE A 180 7.31 19.37 9.80
CA PHE A 180 6.54 18.51 10.69
C PHE A 180 7.28 18.36 12.02
N ASP A 181 6.55 18.48 13.13
CA ASP A 181 7.03 18.02 14.43
C ASP A 181 6.79 16.50 14.52
N PRO A 182 7.84 15.66 14.46
CA PRO A 182 7.68 14.22 14.45
C PRO A 182 7.03 13.69 15.74
N SER A 183 7.24 14.37 16.87
CA SER A 183 6.64 13.97 18.15
C SER A 183 5.15 14.30 18.17
N ALA A 184 4.76 15.46 17.66
CA ALA A 184 3.35 15.84 17.54
C ALA A 184 2.60 14.91 16.58
N MET A 185 3.22 14.53 15.45
CA MET A 185 2.63 13.56 14.53
C MET A 185 2.56 12.17 15.15
N ALA A 186 3.61 11.74 15.86
CA ALA A 186 3.60 10.45 16.55
C ALA A 186 2.49 10.38 17.60
N ALA A 187 2.26 11.44 18.36
CA ALA A 187 1.14 11.52 19.29
C ALA A 187 -0.21 11.48 18.55
N ARG A 188 -0.35 12.25 17.47
CA ARG A 188 -1.61 12.36 16.71
C ARG A 188 -2.03 11.06 16.02
N TYR A 189 -1.09 10.24 15.56
CA TYR A 189 -1.38 9.02 14.80
C TYR A 189 -1.05 7.74 15.57
N ALA A 190 -0.82 7.85 16.88
CA ALA A 190 -0.51 6.68 17.71
C ALA A 190 -1.69 5.70 17.73
N PRO A 191 -1.46 4.39 17.60
CA PRO A 191 -2.55 3.43 17.55
C PRO A 191 -3.23 3.28 18.92
N ARG A 192 -4.54 2.98 18.92
CA ARG A 192 -5.17 2.32 20.07
C ARG A 192 -4.89 0.84 19.96
N LEU A 193 -4.36 0.21 21.01
CA LEU A 193 -4.30 -1.25 21.09
C LEU A 193 -5.55 -1.75 21.79
N ARG A 194 -6.36 -2.60 21.15
CA ARG A 194 -7.52 -3.24 21.76
C ARG A 194 -7.21 -4.68 22.13
N PHE A 195 -7.58 -5.06 23.34
CA PHE A 195 -7.36 -6.37 23.93
C PHE A 195 -8.68 -7.08 24.17
N ASP A 196 -8.63 -8.40 24.18
CA ASP A 196 -9.84 -9.20 24.27
C ASP A 196 -10.46 -9.26 25.69
N GLN A 197 -9.68 -9.11 26.78
CA GLN A 197 -10.16 -9.38 28.15
C GLN A 197 -9.40 -8.64 29.27
N GLU A 198 -10.01 -8.53 30.46
CA GLU A 198 -9.35 -8.22 31.74
C GLU A 198 -8.86 -9.50 32.44
N THR A 199 -7.62 -9.50 32.93
CA THR A 199 -7.03 -10.63 33.68
C THR A 199 -7.49 -10.71 35.15
N THR A 200 -8.22 -9.72 35.66
CA THR A 200 -8.52 -9.54 37.10
C THR A 200 -9.83 -10.17 37.57
N THR A 201 -10.70 -10.66 36.67
CA THR A 201 -12.02 -11.24 37.04
C THR A 201 -12.16 -12.74 36.74
N GLY A 202 -11.09 -13.42 36.31
CA GLY A 202 -11.10 -14.86 36.04
C GLY A 202 -11.67 -15.28 34.68
N SER A 203 -11.77 -14.36 33.71
CA SER A 203 -12.11 -14.68 32.32
C SER A 203 -10.89 -14.84 31.39
N GLY A 204 -9.68 -14.44 31.85
CA GLY A 204 -8.41 -14.55 31.12
C GLY A 204 -7.64 -15.84 31.39
N GLU A 205 -6.96 -16.38 30.37
CA GLU A 205 -6.00 -17.47 30.53
C GLU A 205 -4.77 -16.98 31.32
N GLN A 206 -4.39 -17.71 32.37
CA GLN A 206 -3.35 -17.32 33.34
C GLN A 206 -1.93 -17.14 32.74
N ASN A 207 -1.73 -17.49 31.47
CA ASN A 207 -0.43 -17.50 30.79
C ASN A 207 -0.24 -16.37 29.77
N LYS A 208 -1.14 -15.37 29.77
CA LYS A 208 -1.16 -14.28 28.77
C LYS A 208 -0.73 -12.96 29.40
N CYS A 209 0.03 -12.19 28.63
CA CYS A 209 0.66 -10.96 29.11
C CYS A 209 0.11 -9.77 28.32
N PHE A 210 -0.17 -8.69 29.01
CA PHE A 210 -0.29 -7.37 28.42
C PHE A 210 1.10 -6.83 28.04
N PRO A 211 1.16 -5.75 27.24
CA PRO A 211 2.38 -4.98 27.08
C PRO A 211 3.02 -4.65 28.43
N SER A 212 4.35 -4.69 28.47
CA SER A 212 5.19 -4.47 29.64
C SER A 212 6.17 -3.33 29.40
N ASP A 213 6.76 -2.80 30.47
CA ASP A 213 7.82 -1.80 30.36
C ASP A 213 9.17 -2.47 30.07
N ALA A 214 9.81 -2.10 28.95
CA ALA A 214 11.08 -2.68 28.51
C ALA A 214 12.25 -2.31 29.44
N ALA A 215 12.25 -1.10 30.01
CA ALA A 215 13.28 -0.67 30.96
C ALA A 215 13.20 -1.49 32.25
N THR A 216 11.98 -1.63 32.79
CA THR A 216 11.73 -2.44 33.98
C THR A 216 12.10 -3.89 33.75
N TYR A 217 11.77 -4.45 32.58
CA TYR A 217 12.18 -5.81 32.22
C TYR A 217 13.69 -5.95 32.22
N PHE A 218 14.41 -5.05 31.53
CA PHE A 218 15.86 -5.10 31.45
C PHE A 218 16.52 -5.06 32.84
N GLU A 219 16.07 -4.15 33.70
CA GLU A 219 16.59 -4.02 35.07
C GLU A 219 16.32 -5.25 35.93
N GLN A 220 15.11 -5.82 35.87
CA GLN A 220 14.77 -7.00 36.65
C GLN A 220 15.43 -8.28 36.11
N ARG A 221 15.64 -8.38 34.78
CA ARG A 221 16.43 -9.46 34.20
C ARG A 221 17.88 -9.41 34.63
N ALA A 222 18.47 -8.22 34.74
CA ALA A 222 19.81 -8.03 35.31
C ALA A 222 19.89 -8.50 36.77
N GLN A 223 18.77 -8.48 37.50
CA GLN A 223 18.66 -8.97 38.89
C GLN A 223 18.28 -10.46 39.00
N GLY A 224 18.13 -11.17 37.87
CA GLY A 224 17.85 -12.61 37.84
C GLY A 224 16.38 -13.00 37.83
N ALA A 225 15.44 -12.06 37.70
CA ALA A 225 14.02 -12.38 37.52
C ALA A 225 13.80 -13.20 36.24
N SER A 226 12.88 -14.17 36.21
CA SER A 226 12.60 -14.93 34.98
C SER A 226 11.69 -14.13 34.02
N PRO A 227 11.75 -14.33 32.69
CA PRO A 227 10.83 -13.66 31.77
C PRO A 227 9.35 -13.89 32.09
N VAL A 228 8.99 -15.13 32.43
CA VAL A 228 7.61 -15.52 32.81
C VAL A 228 7.13 -14.75 34.05
N SER A 229 8.00 -14.52 35.04
CA SER A 229 7.64 -13.73 36.23
C SER A 229 7.45 -12.24 35.94
N LEU A 230 7.94 -11.75 34.81
CA LEU A 230 7.81 -10.36 34.37
C LEU A 230 6.62 -10.15 33.42
N CYS A 231 5.87 -11.20 33.12
CA CYS A 231 4.62 -11.13 32.38
C CYS A 231 3.65 -10.14 33.03
N ASN A 232 3.30 -9.05 32.34
CA ASN A 232 2.33 -8.09 32.85
C ASN A 232 0.92 -8.67 32.82
N LYS A 233 0.34 -8.93 33.99
CA LYS A 233 -1.02 -9.43 34.15
C LYS A 233 -1.95 -8.42 34.80
N ASP A 234 -1.55 -7.16 34.93
CA ASP A 234 -2.35 -6.14 35.58
C ASP A 234 -2.91 -5.16 34.55
N TYR A 235 -4.19 -5.33 34.19
CA TYR A 235 -4.87 -4.39 33.30
C TYR A 235 -4.89 -2.95 33.84
N SER A 236 -4.72 -2.76 35.15
CA SER A 236 -4.65 -1.43 35.72
C SER A 236 -3.46 -0.62 35.18
N THR A 237 -2.36 -1.28 34.82
CA THR A 237 -1.21 -0.60 34.20
C THR A 237 -1.51 -0.14 32.78
N ILE A 238 -2.42 -0.85 32.09
CA ILE A 238 -2.86 -0.53 30.74
C ILE A 238 -3.85 0.62 30.76
N ARG A 239 -4.95 0.48 31.51
CA ARG A 239 -6.01 1.50 31.57
C ARG A 239 -5.53 2.85 32.16
N ASN A 240 -4.48 2.83 32.97
CA ASN A 240 -3.89 4.02 33.57
C ASN A 240 -2.67 4.54 32.80
N ASN A 241 -2.38 4.01 31.61
CA ASN A 241 -1.26 4.42 30.75
C ASN A 241 0.13 4.32 31.43
N GLN A 242 0.33 3.36 32.31
CA GLN A 242 1.60 3.18 33.04
C GLN A 242 2.65 2.43 32.22
N VAL A 243 2.23 1.68 31.19
CA VAL A 243 3.12 0.99 30.27
C VAL A 243 3.41 1.90 29.07
N PRO A 244 4.67 2.03 28.64
CA PRO A 244 5.02 2.83 27.48
C PRO A 244 4.73 2.12 26.15
N ALA A 245 4.38 2.90 25.13
CA ALA A 245 4.58 2.53 23.74
C ALA A 245 5.79 3.31 23.21
N TYR A 246 6.58 2.66 22.38
CA TYR A 246 7.83 3.20 21.87
C TYR A 246 7.67 3.61 20.43
N TYR A 247 8.33 4.68 19.97
CA TYR A 247 8.18 5.09 18.58
C TYR A 247 9.45 5.66 17.95
N ILE A 248 9.46 5.61 16.62
CA ILE A 248 10.34 6.40 15.77
C ILE A 248 9.46 7.02 14.70
N ALA A 249 9.62 8.32 14.49
CA ALA A 249 8.99 9.05 13.40
C ALA A 249 10.09 9.60 12.50
N THR A 250 9.95 9.41 11.20
CA THR A 250 10.88 9.91 10.20
C THR A 250 10.10 10.50 9.05
N GLN A 251 10.46 11.74 8.69
CA GLN A 251 9.98 12.33 7.46
C GLN A 251 10.64 11.59 6.28
N VAL A 252 9.82 11.04 5.40
CA VAL A 252 10.24 10.38 4.17
C VAL A 252 9.78 11.28 3.05
N GLY A 253 10.72 11.96 2.38
CA GLY A 253 10.36 12.97 1.38
C GLY A 253 9.86 14.29 1.98
N THR A 254 8.88 14.94 1.35
CA THR A 254 8.46 16.32 1.65
C THR A 254 7.24 16.41 2.52
N ASN A 255 6.22 15.62 2.21
CA ASN A 255 4.90 15.69 2.82
C ASN A 255 4.53 14.40 3.56
N THR A 256 5.46 13.47 3.61
CA THR A 256 5.23 12.12 4.10
C THR A 256 6.03 11.87 5.36
N VAL A 257 5.36 11.34 6.37
CA VAL A 257 5.95 10.93 7.63
C VAL A 257 5.60 9.47 7.86
N LEU A 258 6.64 8.66 8.00
CA LEU A 258 6.52 7.27 8.42
C LEU A 258 6.76 7.22 9.93
N ILE A 259 5.80 6.67 10.65
CA ILE A 259 5.86 6.52 12.09
C ILE A 259 5.73 5.04 12.40
N ARG A 260 6.66 4.49 13.16
CA ARG A 260 6.57 3.12 13.65
C ARG A 260 6.45 3.15 15.16
N TYR A 261 5.51 2.37 15.66
CA TYR A 261 5.22 2.18 17.07
C TYR A 261 5.54 0.74 17.45
N TRP A 262 6.17 0.56 18.59
CA TRP A 262 6.49 -0.73 19.18
C TRP A 262 5.89 -0.85 20.57
N TYR A 263 5.51 -2.07 20.91
CA TYR A 263 5.00 -2.44 22.22
C TYR A 263 5.70 -3.73 22.64
N PHE A 264 6.19 -3.70 23.87
CA PHE A 264 7.07 -4.71 24.41
C PHE A 264 6.29 -5.74 25.21
N TYR A 265 6.59 -7.01 25.03
CA TYR A 265 6.08 -8.09 25.86
C TYR A 265 7.22 -8.82 26.55
N ALA A 266 7.17 -8.86 27.88
CA ALA A 266 8.16 -9.60 28.67
C ALA A 266 8.20 -11.10 28.33
N TRP A 267 7.04 -11.67 28.00
CA TRP A 267 6.86 -13.09 27.75
C TRP A 267 5.70 -13.36 26.82
N GLN A 268 5.90 -14.21 25.81
CA GLN A 268 4.86 -14.72 24.93
C GLN A 268 4.66 -16.22 25.16
N SER A 269 3.39 -16.62 25.37
CA SER A 269 3.02 -18.04 25.38
C SER A 269 2.92 -18.59 23.95
N THR A 270 3.09 -19.91 23.80
CA THR A 270 3.06 -20.57 22.48
C THR A 270 1.68 -20.52 21.85
N CYS A 271 1.62 -20.02 20.62
CA CYS A 271 0.47 -20.21 19.72
C CYS A 271 0.55 -21.57 19.01
N PHE A 272 1.75 -21.97 18.57
CA PHE A 272 2.01 -23.24 17.91
C PHE A 272 2.71 -24.20 18.86
N ALA A 273 2.17 -25.41 19.06
CA ALA A 273 2.78 -26.43 19.91
C ALA A 273 4.22 -26.80 19.50
N SER A 274 4.62 -26.50 18.25
CA SER A 274 5.94 -26.77 17.68
C SER A 274 6.94 -25.60 17.76
N SER A 275 6.53 -24.37 18.08
CA SER A 275 7.39 -23.18 17.91
C SER A 275 7.96 -22.58 19.19
N GLY A 276 7.66 -23.16 20.37
CA GLY A 276 8.21 -22.72 21.65
C GLY A 276 7.73 -21.33 22.10
N SER A 277 7.80 -21.08 23.40
CA SER A 277 7.53 -19.76 23.99
C SER A 277 8.81 -18.94 23.97
N HIS A 278 8.70 -17.62 23.84
CA HIS A 278 9.86 -16.74 23.84
C HIS A 278 9.65 -15.52 24.73
N ALA A 279 10.78 -14.90 25.07
CA ALA A 279 10.89 -13.79 26.00
C ALA A 279 11.30 -12.53 25.26
N ALA A 280 11.01 -11.37 25.85
CA ALA A 280 11.42 -10.06 25.33
C ALA A 280 11.01 -9.80 23.88
N ASP A 281 9.71 -9.94 23.61
CA ASP A 281 9.17 -9.82 22.27
C ASP A 281 8.70 -8.40 21.92
N TRP A 282 8.87 -8.03 20.67
CA TRP A 282 8.53 -6.72 20.15
C TRP A 282 7.49 -6.84 19.05
N GLU A 283 6.32 -6.27 19.31
CA GLU A 283 5.29 -6.11 18.30
C GLU A 283 5.24 -4.68 17.78
N SER A 284 4.72 -4.48 16.57
CA SER A 284 4.68 -3.14 16.00
C SER A 284 3.53 -2.85 15.03
N VAL A 285 3.15 -1.58 14.99
CA VAL A 285 2.30 -0.98 13.95
C VAL A 285 3.09 0.16 13.34
N ALA A 286 2.94 0.35 12.05
CA ALA A 286 3.48 1.50 11.38
C ALA A 286 2.39 2.26 10.63
N VAL A 287 2.58 3.56 10.55
CA VAL A 287 1.62 4.52 10.04
C VAL A 287 2.31 5.41 9.04
N LEU A 288 1.71 5.48 7.85
CA LEU A 288 2.10 6.40 6.81
C LEU A 288 1.15 7.60 6.83
N VAL A 289 1.71 8.78 7.00
CA VAL A 289 0.98 10.05 6.96
C VAL A 289 1.45 10.81 5.73
N VAL A 290 0.52 11.16 4.84
CA VAL A 290 0.81 11.90 3.60
C VAL A 290 0.02 13.20 3.62
N ASN A 291 0.69 14.33 3.35
CA ASN A 291 0.10 15.68 3.43
C ASN A 291 -0.58 15.96 4.78
N GLY A 292 -0.01 15.45 5.88
CA GLY A 292 -0.60 15.62 7.22
C GLY A 292 -1.93 14.89 7.40
N ARG A 293 -2.22 13.87 6.61
CA ARG A 293 -3.39 12.99 6.72
C ARG A 293 -2.96 11.54 6.79
N LEU A 294 -3.64 10.77 7.62
CA LEU A 294 -3.43 9.32 7.69
C LEU A 294 -3.71 8.73 6.31
N SER A 295 -2.72 8.04 5.73
CA SER A 295 -2.82 7.45 4.40
C SER A 295 -2.90 5.93 4.49
N ARG A 296 -1.99 5.29 5.22
CA ARG A 296 -1.91 3.83 5.30
C ARG A 296 -1.43 3.38 6.68
N VAL A 297 -1.84 2.20 7.09
CA VAL A 297 -1.39 1.55 8.32
C VAL A 297 -0.88 0.17 7.98
N ALA A 298 0.27 -0.21 8.50
CA ALA A 298 0.82 -1.56 8.42
C ALA A 298 0.81 -2.19 9.80
N PHE A 299 0.34 -3.43 9.84
CA PHE A 299 0.19 -4.23 11.02
C PHE A 299 1.21 -5.37 10.94
N TYR A 300 1.96 -5.56 12.02
CA TYR A 300 2.94 -6.64 12.13
C TYR A 300 2.31 -7.88 12.79
N GLN A 301 2.60 -9.05 12.23
CA GLN A 301 2.15 -10.32 12.77
C GLN A 301 3.13 -11.44 12.39
N HIS A 302 3.53 -12.26 13.38
CA HIS A 302 4.27 -13.51 13.18
C HIS A 302 5.49 -13.39 12.25
N GLY A 303 6.25 -12.30 12.32
CA GLY A 303 7.41 -12.12 11.44
C GLY A 303 7.11 -11.48 10.08
N GLY A 304 5.87 -11.03 9.84
CA GLY A 304 5.44 -10.45 8.57
C GLY A 304 4.59 -9.19 8.71
N TRP A 305 4.50 -8.43 7.63
CA TRP A 305 3.69 -7.22 7.54
C TRP A 305 2.52 -7.39 6.59
N TYR A 306 1.43 -6.68 6.89
CA TYR A 306 0.39 -6.37 5.92
C TYR A 306 -0.13 -4.97 6.17
N SER A 307 -0.79 -4.37 5.19
CA SER A 307 -1.19 -2.97 5.28
C SER A 307 -2.58 -2.70 4.73
N ARG A 308 -3.13 -1.57 5.13
CA ARG A 308 -4.49 -1.12 4.85
C ARG A 308 -4.51 0.38 4.56
N GLU A 309 -5.23 0.76 3.53
CA GLU A 309 -5.46 2.16 3.15
C GLU A 309 -6.44 2.83 4.10
N ALA A 310 -6.34 4.15 4.23
CA ALA A 310 -7.28 4.93 5.03
C ALA A 310 -8.73 4.63 4.62
N GLY A 311 -9.58 4.38 5.63
CA GLY A 311 -10.97 3.96 5.42
C GLY A 311 -11.20 2.45 5.39
N SER A 312 -10.15 1.63 5.39
CA SER A 312 -10.22 0.15 5.46
C SER A 312 -9.80 -0.44 6.82
N PHE A 313 -9.81 0.38 7.87
CA PHE A 313 -9.52 0.00 9.25
C PHE A 313 -10.25 0.93 10.22
N GLU A 314 -10.47 0.48 11.45
CA GLU A 314 -11.15 1.29 12.47
C GLU A 314 -10.23 2.39 13.03
N LEU A 315 -10.82 3.55 13.32
CA LEU A 315 -10.14 4.74 13.82
C LEU A 315 -10.84 5.26 15.08
N VAL A 316 -10.04 5.65 16.08
CA VAL A 316 -10.49 6.52 17.18
C VAL A 316 -10.23 7.97 16.79
N ASP A 317 -11.24 8.81 16.96
CA ASP A 317 -11.19 10.26 16.69
C ASP A 317 -10.61 10.63 15.30
N GLY A 318 -10.80 9.73 14.32
CA GLY A 318 -10.39 9.90 12.93
C GLY A 318 -8.88 9.89 12.66
N THR A 319 -8.03 9.64 13.68
CA THR A 319 -6.57 9.74 13.54
C THR A 319 -5.80 8.60 14.20
N HIS A 320 -6.37 7.91 15.18
CA HIS A 320 -5.71 6.84 15.90
C HIS A 320 -6.17 5.47 15.37
N PRO A 321 -5.38 4.77 14.56
CA PRO A 321 -5.77 3.46 14.05
C PRO A 321 -5.89 2.44 15.18
N ILE A 322 -6.86 1.55 15.07
CA ILE A 322 -7.03 0.48 16.05
C ILE A 322 -6.24 -0.75 15.62
N GLY A 323 -5.29 -1.14 16.46
CA GLY A 323 -4.63 -2.42 16.41
C GLY A 323 -5.29 -3.36 17.41
N TYR A 324 -6.03 -4.35 16.94
CA TYR A 324 -6.42 -5.45 17.81
C TYR A 324 -5.22 -6.35 18.05
N VAL A 325 -5.01 -6.78 19.29
CA VAL A 325 -3.85 -7.58 19.70
C VAL A 325 -4.24 -9.03 19.93
N GLY A 326 -3.52 -9.95 19.31
CA GLY A 326 -3.78 -11.40 19.35
C GLY A 326 -3.67 -12.03 20.74
N LYS A 327 -4.49 -13.06 20.97
CA LYS A 327 -4.61 -13.76 22.26
C LYS A 327 -3.48 -14.76 22.50
N ASN A 328 -2.97 -15.43 21.47
CA ASN A 328 -2.03 -16.55 21.61
C ASN A 328 -0.67 -16.30 20.97
N ALA A 329 -0.60 -15.38 20.02
CA ALA A 329 0.64 -14.76 19.59
C ALA A 329 0.47 -13.26 19.64
N HIS A 330 1.42 -12.58 20.27
CA HIS A 330 1.46 -11.13 20.15
C HIS A 330 1.65 -10.82 18.66
N GLY A 331 0.75 -10.00 18.16
CA GLY A 331 0.52 -9.79 16.75
C GLY A 331 -0.59 -8.77 16.67
N THR A 332 -0.53 -7.91 15.68
CA THR A 332 -1.43 -6.75 15.61
C THR A 332 -2.22 -6.79 14.34
N TYR A 333 -3.46 -6.35 14.46
CA TYR A 333 -4.41 -6.63 13.41
C TYR A 333 -5.48 -5.55 13.25
N HIS A 334 -6.04 -5.44 12.05
CA HIS A 334 -7.01 -4.39 11.70
C HIS A 334 -8.48 -4.69 12.00
N ASP A 335 -8.94 -5.96 11.92
CA ASP A 335 -10.38 -6.32 11.99
C ASP A 335 -10.77 -7.16 13.21
N SER A 336 -11.77 -6.80 14.01
CA SER A 336 -12.29 -7.74 15.03
C SER A 336 -12.79 -9.07 14.42
N GLY A 337 -12.67 -10.19 15.15
CA GLY A 337 -13.14 -11.52 14.71
C GLY A 337 -12.01 -12.52 14.44
N GLY A 338 -12.34 -13.82 14.39
CA GLY A 338 -11.36 -14.89 14.11
C GLY A 338 -11.88 -16.31 14.39
N SER A 339 -11.15 -17.33 13.94
CA SER A 339 -11.57 -18.75 13.94
C SER A 339 -11.35 -19.49 15.27
N GLY A 340 -10.68 -18.86 16.24
CA GLY A 340 -10.36 -19.48 17.54
C GLY A 340 -9.03 -20.23 17.55
N GLY A 341 -8.37 -20.34 16.38
CA GLY A 341 -7.09 -21.01 16.20
C GLY A 341 -5.92 -20.05 16.02
N CYS A 342 -4.71 -20.58 16.22
CA CYS A 342 -3.43 -19.93 15.93
C CYS A 342 -3.09 -20.00 14.45
N LEU A 343 -3.96 -19.49 13.59
CA LEU A 343 -3.71 -19.45 12.15
C LEU A 343 -3.11 -18.09 11.77
N TYR A 344 -2.14 -18.13 10.85
CA TYR A 344 -1.55 -16.91 10.29
C TYR A 344 -2.67 -16.05 9.68
N PHE A 345 -2.78 -14.79 10.13
CA PHE A 345 -3.86 -13.84 9.84
C PHE A 345 -5.28 -14.13 10.39
N GLU A 346 -5.49 -15.12 11.26
CA GLU A 346 -6.82 -15.42 11.82
C GLU A 346 -6.85 -15.63 13.34
N ASP A 347 -5.81 -15.21 14.08
CA ASP A 347 -5.80 -15.31 15.55
C ASP A 347 -7.02 -14.59 16.13
N PHE A 348 -7.64 -15.26 17.11
CA PHE A 348 -8.95 -14.96 17.65
C PHE A 348 -8.98 -13.58 18.32
N ARG A 349 -10.00 -12.78 17.99
CA ARG A 349 -10.22 -11.44 18.57
C ARG A 349 -11.69 -11.22 18.88
N ASN A 350 -12.01 -11.05 20.16
CA ASN A 350 -13.35 -10.75 20.65
C ASN A 350 -13.23 -9.93 21.95
N PRO A 351 -13.19 -8.58 21.88
CA PRO A 351 -13.22 -7.72 23.08
C PRO A 351 -14.51 -7.86 23.89
N GLY A 352 -15.51 -8.59 23.38
CA GLY A 352 -16.85 -8.59 23.95
C GLY A 352 -17.46 -7.19 23.88
N GLY A 353 -18.27 -6.83 24.88
CA GLY A 353 -18.85 -5.48 25.00
C GLY A 353 -17.97 -4.46 25.75
N ASN A 354 -16.81 -4.87 26.27
CA ASN A 354 -15.94 -4.01 27.05
C ASN A 354 -14.73 -3.58 26.20
N ASP A 355 -14.49 -2.28 26.04
CA ASP A 355 -13.35 -1.73 25.29
C ASP A 355 -12.08 -1.79 26.16
N TYR A 356 -11.48 -2.98 26.33
CA TYR A 356 -10.17 -3.10 26.98
C TYR A 356 -9.09 -2.60 26.04
N HIS A 357 -8.42 -1.50 26.39
CA HIS A 357 -7.50 -0.86 25.45
C HIS A 357 -6.36 -0.10 26.11
N MET A 358 -5.33 0.11 25.30
CA MET A 358 -4.23 1.02 25.56
C MET A 358 -4.29 2.15 24.53
N ASP A 359 -4.44 3.36 25.02
CA ASP A 359 -4.32 4.58 24.23
C ASP A 359 -2.86 5.01 24.23
N THR A 360 -2.10 4.50 23.25
CA THR A 360 -0.64 4.57 23.26
C THR A 360 -0.10 6.01 23.30
N TRP A 361 -0.86 6.98 22.78
CA TRP A 361 -0.52 8.40 22.79
C TRP A 361 -0.40 9.00 24.20
N ASN A 362 -0.93 8.36 25.23
CA ASN A 362 -0.85 8.84 26.62
C ASN A 362 0.50 8.52 27.30
N ASN A 363 1.31 7.62 26.72
CA ASN A 363 2.63 7.26 27.23
C ASN A 363 3.56 6.82 26.08
N LEU A 364 3.91 7.79 25.22
CA LEU A 364 4.86 7.59 24.12
C LEU A 364 6.29 7.90 24.54
N VAL A 365 7.19 6.97 24.25
CA VAL A 365 8.62 7.11 24.48
C VAL A 365 9.36 7.07 23.13
N PRO A 366 10.08 8.14 22.73
CA PRO A 366 10.88 8.09 21.52
C PRO A 366 12.06 7.12 21.71
N LEU A 367 12.25 6.22 20.75
CA LEU A 367 13.44 5.38 20.69
C LEU A 367 14.62 6.22 20.20
N THR A 368 15.68 6.22 20.98
CA THR A 368 16.89 6.99 20.70
C THR A 368 18.13 6.12 20.90
N ARG A 369 19.24 6.51 20.29
CA ARG A 369 20.55 5.90 20.52
C ARG A 369 21.57 6.95 20.95
N GLY A 370 22.55 6.50 21.72
CA GLY A 370 23.70 7.31 22.14
C GLY A 370 23.84 7.44 23.65
N GLY A 371 24.83 8.22 24.08
CA GLY A 371 25.26 8.27 25.50
C GLY A 371 24.21 8.73 26.50
N ASN A 372 23.12 9.36 26.05
CA ASN A 372 22.01 9.80 26.91
C ASN A 372 20.83 8.83 26.92
N SER A 373 20.82 7.80 26.07
CA SER A 373 19.73 6.82 26.00
C SER A 373 19.90 5.73 27.08
N PRO A 374 18.79 5.19 27.63
CA PRO A 374 18.83 4.09 28.59
C PRO A 374 19.67 2.90 28.11
N ALA A 375 20.32 2.19 29.04
CA ALA A 375 21.23 1.09 28.73
C ALA A 375 20.61 0.01 27.82
N TRP A 376 19.32 -0.31 28.03
CA TRP A 376 18.60 -1.28 27.22
C TRP A 376 18.42 -0.82 25.76
N MET A 377 18.23 0.48 25.50
CA MET A 377 18.11 1.04 24.14
C MET A 377 19.45 1.04 23.38
N ASN A 378 20.56 0.99 24.11
CA ASN A 378 21.91 0.90 23.53
C ASN A 378 22.44 -0.54 23.47
N CYS A 379 21.72 -1.49 24.07
CA CYS A 379 22.16 -2.88 24.12
C CYS A 379 22.02 -3.54 22.74
N THR A 380 23.06 -4.24 22.29
CA THR A 380 23.08 -4.99 21.03
C THR A 380 23.60 -6.42 21.21
N GLY A 381 23.13 -7.34 20.34
CA GLY A 381 23.58 -8.73 20.29
C GLY A 381 23.10 -9.64 21.44
N SER A 382 23.71 -10.81 21.55
CA SER A 382 23.32 -11.86 22.54
C SER A 382 23.60 -11.50 24.00
N GLY A 383 24.23 -10.34 24.26
CA GLY A 383 24.46 -9.80 25.60
C GLY A 383 23.23 -9.08 26.19
N CYS A 384 22.19 -8.85 25.39
CA CYS A 384 20.94 -8.25 25.84
C CYS A 384 20.02 -9.36 26.34
N PHE A 385 19.62 -9.30 27.60
CA PHE A 385 18.78 -10.32 28.25
C PHE A 385 17.61 -10.75 27.37
N ASP A 386 17.63 -12.02 26.94
CA ASP A 386 16.63 -12.65 26.06
C ASP A 386 16.40 -11.93 24.72
N GLY A 387 17.35 -11.11 24.30
CA GLY A 387 17.31 -10.36 23.05
C GLY A 387 16.80 -8.93 23.16
N ILE A 388 16.21 -8.48 24.30
CA ILE A 388 15.43 -7.22 24.45
C ILE A 388 15.93 -5.94 23.76
N GLY A 389 17.23 -5.83 23.47
CA GLY A 389 17.89 -4.66 22.89
C GLY A 389 17.12 -3.97 21.77
N HIS A 390 17.49 -2.73 21.48
CA HIS A 390 16.75 -1.80 20.62
C HIS A 390 15.94 -2.48 19.49
N PRO A 391 14.62 -2.29 19.38
CA PRO A 391 13.77 -3.13 18.52
C PRO A 391 14.14 -3.12 17.03
N ILE A 392 14.76 -2.04 16.53
CA ILE A 392 15.41 -1.99 15.21
C ILE A 392 16.42 -3.14 14.97
N GLU A 393 17.17 -3.58 15.98
CA GLU A 393 18.15 -4.67 15.83
C GLU A 393 17.47 -6.02 15.56
N GLN A 394 16.23 -6.18 16.01
CA GLN A 394 15.44 -7.39 15.79
C GLN A 394 14.47 -7.27 14.61
N THR A 395 14.12 -6.04 14.22
CA THR A 395 12.98 -5.80 13.32
C THR A 395 13.26 -4.77 12.19
N GLY A 396 14.52 -4.40 11.97
CA GLY A 396 14.99 -3.48 10.91
C GLY A 396 14.82 -1.98 11.20
N ASP A 397 15.65 -1.12 10.57
CA ASP A 397 15.54 0.35 10.60
C ASP A 397 14.69 0.86 9.44
N LEU A 398 13.99 1.99 9.61
CA LEU A 398 13.13 2.64 8.61
C LEU A 398 13.81 2.91 7.27
N ARG A 399 15.15 3.03 7.24
CA ARG A 399 15.97 3.29 6.03
C ARG A 399 16.53 2.04 5.36
N SER A 400 16.61 0.91 6.07
CA SER A 400 17.04 -0.38 5.51
C SER A 400 15.86 -1.21 5.00
N MET A 401 14.64 -0.73 5.20
CA MET A 401 13.37 -1.37 4.82
C MET A 401 13.09 -1.20 3.33
N ARG A 402 13.82 -1.97 2.52
CA ARG A 402 13.59 -2.07 1.07
C ARG A 402 12.19 -2.63 0.79
N GLY A 403 11.59 -2.34 -0.35
CA GLY A 403 10.31 -2.95 -0.73
C GLY A 403 10.29 -4.49 -0.70
N CYS A 404 9.13 -5.03 -1.07
CA CYS A 404 8.93 -6.48 -1.18
C CYS A 404 10.06 -7.15 -1.98
N ALA A 405 10.40 -8.39 -1.59
CA ALA A 405 11.49 -9.16 -2.19
C ALA A 405 11.24 -9.44 -3.69
N LYS A 406 12.19 -10.14 -4.33
CA LYS A 406 12.22 -10.49 -5.77
C LYS A 406 10.91 -11.09 -6.35
N ASP A 407 10.01 -11.57 -5.49
CA ASP A 407 8.72 -12.18 -5.85
C ASP A 407 7.48 -11.29 -5.55
N GLY A 408 7.67 -10.02 -5.16
CA GLY A 408 6.59 -9.10 -4.78
C GLY A 408 6.05 -9.32 -3.36
N CYS A 409 4.95 -8.65 -3.00
CA CYS A 409 4.31 -8.77 -1.67
C CYS A 409 3.39 -10.01 -1.56
N GLY A 410 3.61 -10.99 -2.44
CA GLY A 410 2.89 -12.25 -2.46
C GLY A 410 3.20 -13.09 -1.21
N ARG A 411 2.17 -13.74 -0.69
CA ARG A 411 2.12 -14.57 0.54
C ARG A 411 3.14 -15.72 0.63
N SER A 412 4.09 -15.84 -0.30
CA SER A 412 5.06 -16.95 -0.39
C SER A 412 6.53 -16.56 -0.16
N SER A 413 6.88 -15.27 -0.11
CA SER A 413 8.24 -14.84 0.22
C SER A 413 8.24 -13.86 1.39
N LEU A 414 8.65 -14.35 2.56
CA LEU A 414 8.91 -13.55 3.75
C LEU A 414 10.07 -12.58 3.47
N GLY A 415 9.81 -11.28 3.60
CA GLY A 415 10.84 -10.25 3.65
C GLY A 415 10.72 -9.45 4.94
N GLU A 416 11.86 -9.06 5.52
CA GLU A 416 11.99 -8.32 6.78
C GLU A 416 11.50 -6.85 6.71
N ASN A 417 10.88 -6.43 5.61
CA ASN A 417 10.67 -5.02 5.29
C ASN A 417 9.19 -4.58 5.28
N MET A 418 8.95 -3.30 5.63
CA MET A 418 7.62 -2.67 5.64
C MET A 418 7.17 -2.21 4.25
N PRO A 419 5.90 -2.43 3.86
CA PRO A 419 5.40 -2.22 2.49
C PRO A 419 5.04 -0.75 2.16
N PHE A 420 5.71 0.25 2.73
CA PHE A 420 5.37 1.65 2.46
C PHE A 420 6.21 2.30 1.37
N GLN A 421 7.39 1.77 1.04
CA GLN A 421 8.31 2.44 0.12
C GLN A 421 8.17 1.99 -1.35
N ASN A 422 7.60 0.82 -1.66
CA ASN A 422 7.50 0.30 -3.04
C ASN A 422 6.18 -0.43 -3.38
N ASP A 423 5.05 -0.10 -2.76
CA ASP A 423 3.82 -0.89 -3.00
C ASP A 423 2.56 -0.05 -3.21
N PRO A 424 2.07 0.07 -4.46
CA PRO A 424 0.69 0.42 -4.72
C PRO A 424 -0.22 -0.75 -5.14
N ALA A 425 0.21 -2.02 -5.17
CA ALA A 425 -0.69 -3.11 -5.62
C ALA A 425 -0.42 -4.56 -5.15
N GLY A 426 0.72 -4.90 -4.55
CA GLY A 426 0.95 -6.13 -3.78
C GLY A 426 0.85 -7.49 -4.50
N THR A 427 0.27 -7.58 -5.69
CA THR A 427 0.31 -8.71 -6.62
C THR A 427 0.05 -8.18 -8.02
N ASP A 428 0.96 -8.40 -8.99
CA ASP A 428 0.68 -8.05 -10.40
C ASP A 428 -0.58 -8.77 -10.93
N HIS A 429 -1.06 -9.82 -10.27
CA HIS A 429 -2.25 -10.55 -10.69
C HIS A 429 -3.08 -11.02 -9.49
N THR A 430 -4.39 -10.78 -9.54
CA THR A 430 -5.36 -11.08 -8.48
C THR A 430 -6.43 -12.07 -8.97
N ALA A 431 -7.07 -12.81 -8.07
CA ALA A 431 -8.28 -13.55 -8.43
C ALA A 431 -9.51 -12.64 -8.34
N ILE A 432 -10.48 -12.84 -9.24
CA ILE A 432 -11.73 -12.06 -9.29
C ILE A 432 -12.87 -12.95 -8.83
N TYR A 433 -13.28 -12.81 -7.57
CA TYR A 433 -14.34 -13.59 -6.93
C TYR A 433 -15.73 -13.09 -7.31
N ILE A 434 -16.69 -14.00 -7.50
CA ILE A 434 -18.10 -13.67 -7.71
C ILE A 434 -18.87 -13.85 -6.39
N GLN A 435 -19.65 -12.85 -5.99
CA GLN A 435 -20.29 -12.79 -4.66
C GLN A 435 -21.25 -13.95 -4.40
N HIS A 436 -22.10 -14.32 -5.37
CA HIS A 436 -23.15 -15.31 -5.12
C HIS A 436 -22.62 -16.74 -4.97
N SER A 437 -21.56 -17.09 -5.71
CA SER A 437 -21.01 -18.44 -5.76
C SER A 437 -19.72 -18.63 -4.95
N GLY A 438 -19.00 -17.54 -4.65
CA GLY A 438 -17.67 -17.57 -4.05
C GLY A 438 -16.57 -18.12 -4.97
N LYS A 439 -16.89 -18.36 -6.25
CA LYS A 439 -15.96 -18.84 -7.28
C LYS A 439 -15.18 -17.69 -7.90
N VAL A 440 -14.21 -17.99 -8.76
CA VAL A 440 -13.36 -16.99 -9.43
C VAL A 440 -13.49 -17.03 -10.95
N ILE A 441 -13.22 -15.91 -11.62
CA ILE A 441 -13.12 -15.86 -13.08
C ILE A 441 -11.91 -16.68 -13.56
N ASP A 442 -12.17 -17.61 -14.46
CA ASP A 442 -11.26 -18.64 -14.95
C ASP A 442 -11.23 -18.66 -16.48
N VAL A 443 -10.05 -18.88 -17.04
CA VAL A 443 -9.86 -19.26 -18.44
C VAL A 443 -9.83 -20.79 -18.55
N PRO A 444 -10.87 -21.44 -19.14
CA PRO A 444 -11.00 -22.89 -19.13
C PRO A 444 -9.78 -23.63 -19.67
N GLY A 445 -9.31 -24.60 -18.88
CA GLY A 445 -8.19 -25.47 -19.25
C GLY A 445 -6.87 -24.73 -19.43
N ALA A 446 -6.71 -23.52 -18.87
CA ALA A 446 -5.57 -22.64 -19.10
C ALA A 446 -5.26 -22.45 -20.60
N SER A 447 -6.29 -22.47 -21.45
CA SER A 447 -6.13 -22.32 -22.89
C SER A 447 -5.45 -20.98 -23.20
N THR A 448 -4.59 -20.96 -24.21
CA THR A 448 -3.95 -19.74 -24.73
C THR A 448 -4.56 -19.31 -26.06
N SER A 449 -5.66 -19.92 -26.51
CA SER A 449 -6.36 -19.57 -27.76
C SER A 449 -7.24 -18.33 -27.61
N ASP A 450 -7.44 -17.60 -28.72
CA ASP A 450 -8.42 -16.51 -28.78
C ASP A 450 -9.85 -17.03 -28.81
N GLY A 451 -10.79 -16.23 -28.30
CA GLY A 451 -12.21 -16.52 -28.33
C GLY A 451 -12.67 -17.58 -27.31
N VAL A 452 -11.79 -17.97 -26.37
CA VAL A 452 -12.16 -18.91 -25.31
C VAL A 452 -13.10 -18.22 -24.35
N GLN A 453 -14.31 -18.75 -24.23
CA GLN A 453 -15.32 -18.34 -23.26
C GLN A 453 -14.77 -18.41 -21.84
N LEU A 454 -14.84 -17.30 -21.10
CA LEU A 454 -14.48 -17.27 -19.69
C LEU A 454 -15.59 -17.88 -18.83
N THR A 455 -15.21 -18.53 -17.76
CA THR A 455 -16.16 -19.16 -16.83
C THR A 455 -15.88 -18.73 -15.41
N GLN A 456 -16.83 -18.94 -14.52
CA GLN A 456 -16.48 -19.09 -13.11
C GLN A 456 -15.97 -20.52 -12.85
N PHE A 457 -15.06 -20.64 -11.91
CA PHE A 457 -14.57 -21.94 -11.44
C PHE A 457 -14.13 -21.86 -9.99
N SER A 458 -14.11 -23.01 -9.31
CA SER A 458 -13.53 -23.14 -7.97
C SER A 458 -12.10 -22.60 -7.95
N ASN A 459 -11.77 -21.75 -6.96
CA ASN A 459 -10.45 -21.15 -6.88
C ASN A 459 -9.41 -22.20 -6.50
N TRP A 460 -8.47 -22.45 -7.41
CA TRP A 460 -7.34 -23.35 -7.22
C TRP A 460 -6.01 -22.60 -7.10
N GLY A 461 -6.04 -21.26 -7.16
CA GLY A 461 -4.86 -20.41 -7.04
C GLY A 461 -3.90 -20.49 -8.23
N VAL A 462 -4.34 -21.07 -9.35
CA VAL A 462 -3.57 -21.30 -10.58
C VAL A 462 -3.57 -20.07 -11.50
N ASP A 463 -2.56 -19.95 -12.37
CA ASP A 463 -2.32 -18.73 -13.16
C ASP A 463 -3.45 -18.35 -14.13
N ASN A 464 -4.23 -19.31 -14.63
CA ASN A 464 -5.39 -19.03 -15.49
C ASN A 464 -6.61 -18.45 -14.73
N GLN A 465 -6.49 -18.28 -13.42
CA GLN A 465 -7.44 -17.61 -12.53
C GLN A 465 -6.90 -16.28 -11.99
N ARG A 466 -5.71 -15.85 -12.46
CA ARG A 466 -5.02 -14.64 -12.01
C ARG A 466 -5.08 -13.58 -13.10
N TRP A 467 -5.54 -12.40 -12.73
CA TRP A 467 -5.79 -11.29 -13.64
C TRP A 467 -5.01 -10.06 -13.23
N LEU A 468 -4.25 -9.50 -14.16
CA LEU A 468 -3.63 -8.20 -14.03
C LEU A 468 -4.63 -7.12 -14.42
N LEU A 469 -4.85 -6.14 -13.52
CA LEU A 469 -5.57 -4.91 -13.84
C LEU A 469 -4.56 -3.89 -14.35
N GLU A 470 -4.67 -3.56 -15.63
CA GLU A 470 -3.86 -2.53 -16.29
C GLU A 470 -4.72 -1.31 -16.58
N SER A 471 -4.39 -0.15 -15.99
CA SER A 471 -5.09 1.09 -16.30
C SER A 471 -4.87 1.49 -17.75
N THR A 472 -5.92 1.99 -18.41
CA THR A 472 -5.82 2.59 -19.75
C THR A 472 -5.63 4.12 -19.72
N GLY A 473 -5.44 4.72 -18.54
CA GLY A 473 -5.16 6.15 -18.36
C GLY A 473 -6.36 7.09 -18.47
N ASP A 474 -7.56 6.56 -18.73
CA ASP A 474 -8.79 7.35 -18.96
C ASP A 474 -9.98 6.86 -18.12
N GLY A 475 -9.70 6.32 -16.93
CA GLY A 475 -10.70 5.82 -15.98
C GLY A 475 -11.20 4.40 -16.28
N TYR A 476 -10.59 3.71 -17.24
CA TYR A 476 -10.85 2.30 -17.56
C TYR A 476 -9.61 1.43 -17.34
N PHE A 477 -9.82 0.12 -17.38
CA PHE A 477 -8.82 -0.91 -17.17
C PHE A 477 -8.97 -2.02 -18.21
N THR A 478 -7.85 -2.61 -18.60
CA THR A 478 -7.80 -3.93 -19.24
C THR A 478 -7.55 -5.00 -18.18
N LEU A 479 -8.20 -6.16 -18.33
CA LEU A 479 -8.00 -7.32 -17.46
C LEU A 479 -7.22 -8.38 -18.24
N ARG A 480 -5.97 -8.65 -17.85
CA ARG A 480 -5.08 -9.56 -18.57
C ARG A 480 -4.86 -10.84 -17.79
N ALA A 481 -5.13 -12.00 -18.39
CA ALA A 481 -4.89 -13.29 -17.76
C ALA A 481 -3.38 -13.55 -17.63
N ARG A 482 -2.93 -13.95 -16.44
CA ARG A 482 -1.49 -14.17 -16.13
C ARG A 482 -0.85 -15.22 -17.02
N HIS A 483 -1.55 -16.32 -17.27
CA HIS A 483 -0.98 -17.48 -17.97
C HIS A 483 -0.84 -17.26 -19.49
N SER A 484 -1.76 -16.52 -20.12
CA SER A 484 -1.78 -16.32 -21.57
C SER A 484 -1.35 -14.93 -22.02
N GLY A 485 -1.32 -13.95 -21.12
CA GLY A 485 -1.08 -12.54 -21.46
C GLY A 485 -2.20 -11.91 -22.29
N LYS A 486 -3.35 -12.59 -22.43
CA LYS A 486 -4.51 -12.15 -23.21
C LYS A 486 -5.51 -11.37 -22.38
N CYS A 487 -6.27 -10.51 -23.05
CA CYS A 487 -7.22 -9.61 -22.41
C CYS A 487 -8.61 -10.26 -22.33
N MET A 488 -9.34 -9.93 -21.26
CA MET A 488 -10.78 -10.12 -21.20
C MET A 488 -11.45 -9.24 -22.26
N ASP A 489 -12.40 -9.82 -22.98
CA ASP A 489 -13.00 -9.22 -24.18
C ASP A 489 -14.48 -9.57 -24.25
N VAL A 490 -15.35 -8.59 -24.47
CA VAL A 490 -16.74 -8.86 -24.85
C VAL A 490 -16.77 -9.22 -26.34
N ALA A 491 -17.14 -10.46 -26.64
CA ALA A 491 -16.97 -11.06 -27.96
C ALA A 491 -17.58 -10.20 -29.07
N GLY A 492 -16.74 -9.83 -30.04
CA GLY A 492 -17.12 -9.07 -31.22
C GLY A 492 -17.60 -7.64 -30.93
N ALA A 493 -17.26 -7.08 -29.76
CA ALA A 493 -17.74 -5.77 -29.30
C ALA A 493 -19.28 -5.64 -29.37
N SER A 494 -20.00 -6.74 -29.16
CA SER A 494 -21.45 -6.80 -29.24
C SER A 494 -22.10 -5.86 -28.21
N MET A 495 -23.22 -5.25 -28.59
CA MET A 495 -24.08 -4.47 -27.68
C MET A 495 -25.21 -5.33 -27.08
N THR A 496 -25.28 -6.62 -27.43
CA THR A 496 -26.39 -7.49 -27.06
C THR A 496 -26.18 -8.11 -25.67
N ALA A 497 -27.21 -8.03 -24.83
CA ALA A 497 -27.27 -8.71 -23.54
C ALA A 497 -27.11 -10.23 -23.71
N GLY A 498 -26.35 -10.86 -22.82
CA GLY A 498 -26.04 -12.28 -22.91
C GLY A 498 -24.87 -12.61 -23.82
N THR A 499 -24.17 -11.60 -24.36
CA THR A 499 -22.96 -11.87 -25.15
C THR A 499 -21.85 -12.39 -24.26
N ASN A 500 -21.23 -13.45 -24.73
CA ASN A 500 -20.05 -14.10 -24.18
C ASN A 500 -18.89 -13.14 -23.91
N VAL A 501 -18.30 -13.26 -22.72
CA VAL A 501 -17.01 -12.67 -22.37
C VAL A 501 -15.94 -13.73 -22.57
N VAL A 502 -14.94 -13.42 -23.38
CA VAL A 502 -13.89 -14.35 -23.81
C VAL A 502 -12.52 -13.81 -23.41
N GLN A 503 -11.49 -14.65 -23.48
CA GLN A 503 -10.13 -14.13 -23.64
C GLN A 503 -9.86 -13.87 -25.12
N HIS A 504 -9.14 -12.81 -25.42
CA HIS A 504 -8.70 -12.49 -26.77
C HIS A 504 -7.36 -11.75 -26.74
N SER A 505 -6.60 -11.84 -27.82
CA SER A 505 -5.44 -11.00 -28.07
C SER A 505 -5.77 -9.55 -27.77
N CYS A 506 -4.97 -8.91 -26.92
CA CYS A 506 -5.14 -7.54 -26.50
C CYS A 506 -4.99 -6.60 -27.71
N ASN A 507 -6.04 -5.87 -28.05
CA ASN A 507 -6.09 -4.97 -29.22
C ASN A 507 -6.48 -3.54 -28.84
N GLY A 508 -6.73 -3.27 -27.55
CA GLY A 508 -7.07 -1.93 -27.04
C GLY A 508 -8.49 -1.47 -27.38
N GLY A 509 -9.32 -2.33 -27.97
CA GLY A 509 -10.71 -2.02 -28.28
C GLY A 509 -11.53 -1.71 -27.02
N ASP A 510 -12.57 -0.88 -27.16
CA ASP A 510 -13.43 -0.49 -26.04
C ASP A 510 -14.19 -1.68 -25.41
N ASN A 511 -14.29 -2.81 -26.12
CA ASN A 511 -14.85 -4.07 -25.61
C ASN A 511 -13.87 -4.88 -24.73
N GLN A 512 -12.60 -4.47 -24.65
CA GLN A 512 -11.59 -5.01 -23.74
C GLN A 512 -11.31 -4.08 -22.56
N ARG A 513 -12.08 -2.98 -22.46
CA ARG A 513 -11.87 -1.93 -21.49
C ARG A 513 -13.06 -1.85 -20.55
N PHE A 514 -12.77 -1.88 -19.26
CA PHE A 514 -13.77 -1.99 -18.21
C PHE A 514 -13.59 -0.89 -17.17
N ARG A 515 -14.69 -0.40 -16.61
CA ARG A 515 -14.66 0.44 -15.41
C ARG A 515 -15.23 -0.32 -14.23
N LEU A 516 -14.72 -0.05 -13.04
CA LEU A 516 -15.21 -0.63 -11.80
C LEU A 516 -16.23 0.34 -11.18
N LEU A 517 -17.45 -0.14 -10.96
CA LEU A 517 -18.51 0.62 -10.29
C LEU A 517 -18.68 0.07 -8.86
N PRO A 518 -18.61 0.90 -7.81
CA PRO A 518 -18.76 0.43 -6.44
C PRO A 518 -20.11 -0.26 -6.22
N TYR A 519 -20.09 -1.45 -5.64
CA TYR A 519 -21.27 -2.24 -5.27
C TYR A 519 -21.49 -2.24 -3.73
N GLY A 520 -20.46 -1.88 -2.96
CA GLY A 520 -20.45 -1.86 -1.50
C GLY A 520 -19.87 -3.15 -0.88
N ASN A 521 -19.46 -3.10 0.39
CA ASN A 521 -18.85 -4.24 1.11
C ASN A 521 -17.68 -4.92 0.35
N GLU A 522 -16.78 -4.12 -0.23
CA GLU A 522 -15.62 -4.55 -1.04
C GLU A 522 -15.95 -5.16 -2.42
N TYR A 523 -17.21 -5.12 -2.86
CA TYR A 523 -17.60 -5.60 -4.18
C TYR A 523 -17.74 -4.46 -5.20
N PHE A 524 -17.61 -4.82 -6.47
CA PHE A 524 -17.72 -3.96 -7.65
C PHE A 524 -18.58 -4.63 -8.71
N ALA A 525 -19.35 -3.85 -9.47
CA ALA A 525 -19.76 -4.25 -10.79
C ALA A 525 -18.65 -3.90 -11.78
N ILE A 526 -18.36 -4.80 -12.73
CA ILE A 526 -17.36 -4.57 -13.78
C ILE A 526 -18.13 -4.23 -15.05
N GLN A 527 -18.00 -3.00 -15.55
CA GLN A 527 -18.80 -2.52 -16.68
C GLN A 527 -17.93 -2.30 -17.92
N ALA A 528 -18.33 -2.90 -19.05
CA ALA A 528 -17.66 -2.75 -20.34
C ALA A 528 -17.89 -1.33 -20.91
N LYS A 529 -16.83 -0.71 -21.42
CA LYS A 529 -16.87 0.67 -21.94
C LYS A 529 -17.79 0.81 -23.14
N HIS A 530 -17.69 -0.09 -24.11
CA HIS A 530 -18.41 0.05 -25.39
C HIS A 530 -19.94 -0.05 -25.22
N SER A 531 -20.41 -0.89 -24.30
CA SER A 531 -21.84 -1.21 -24.15
C SER A 531 -22.51 -0.60 -22.92
N ASN A 532 -21.73 -0.13 -21.95
CA ASN A 532 -22.20 0.23 -20.60
C ASN A 532 -22.96 -0.92 -19.89
N GLN A 533 -22.69 -2.17 -20.28
CA GLN A 533 -23.25 -3.37 -19.62
C GLN A 533 -22.25 -3.97 -18.65
N CYS A 534 -22.76 -4.65 -17.63
CA CYS A 534 -21.98 -5.24 -16.56
C CYS A 534 -21.64 -6.70 -16.88
N LEU A 535 -20.52 -7.18 -16.36
CA LEU A 535 -20.21 -8.61 -16.36
C LEU A 535 -21.19 -9.35 -15.45
N ASP A 536 -21.62 -10.53 -15.86
CA ASP A 536 -22.65 -11.33 -15.20
C ASP A 536 -22.32 -12.82 -15.35
N ILE A 537 -22.55 -13.60 -14.29
CA ILE A 537 -22.58 -15.07 -14.41
C ILE A 537 -23.97 -15.49 -14.87
N ALA A 538 -24.03 -16.03 -16.09
CA ALA A 538 -25.26 -16.33 -16.79
C ALA A 538 -26.24 -17.16 -15.94
N GLY A 539 -27.42 -16.59 -15.71
CA GLY A 539 -28.50 -17.23 -14.94
C GLY A 539 -28.19 -17.43 -13.45
N GLY A 540 -27.14 -16.79 -12.93
CA GLY A 540 -26.70 -16.94 -11.53
C GLY A 540 -26.22 -18.36 -11.20
N SER A 541 -25.65 -19.09 -12.16
CA SER A 541 -25.17 -20.46 -11.97
C SER A 541 -24.28 -20.59 -10.71
N MET A 542 -24.41 -21.68 -9.97
CA MET A 542 -23.55 -22.00 -8.82
C MET A 542 -22.46 -23.03 -9.17
N ASP A 543 -22.47 -23.55 -10.39
CA ASP A 543 -21.60 -24.63 -10.83
C ASP A 543 -20.28 -24.11 -11.43
N ASP A 544 -19.25 -24.95 -11.36
CA ASP A 544 -18.03 -24.76 -12.12
C ASP A 544 -18.33 -24.82 -13.62
N GLY A 545 -17.76 -23.89 -14.38
CA GLY A 545 -18.05 -23.75 -15.81
C GLY A 545 -19.25 -22.84 -16.13
N GLY A 546 -19.86 -22.18 -15.13
CA GLY A 546 -20.87 -21.14 -15.39
C GLY A 546 -20.29 -20.01 -16.25
N PHE A 547 -20.97 -19.65 -17.34
CA PHE A 547 -20.44 -18.70 -18.33
C PHE A 547 -20.46 -17.26 -17.83
N LEU A 548 -19.36 -16.56 -18.05
CA LEU A 548 -19.27 -15.11 -17.89
C LEU A 548 -19.77 -14.41 -19.15
N ILE A 549 -20.76 -13.56 -19.01
CA ILE A 549 -21.39 -12.80 -20.10
C ILE A 549 -21.41 -11.30 -19.75
N GLN A 550 -21.78 -10.45 -20.72
CA GLN A 550 -22.28 -9.11 -20.40
C GLN A 550 -23.80 -9.13 -20.26
N TRP A 551 -24.33 -8.29 -19.38
CA TRP A 551 -25.77 -8.11 -19.14
C TRP A 551 -26.09 -6.66 -18.72
N PRO A 552 -27.29 -6.13 -18.96
CA PRO A 552 -27.69 -4.84 -18.40
C PRO A 552 -27.52 -4.85 -16.89
N CYS A 553 -26.75 -3.90 -16.36
CA CYS A 553 -26.43 -3.81 -14.93
C CYS A 553 -27.70 -3.82 -14.09
N SER A 554 -27.97 -4.95 -13.45
CA SER A 554 -29.17 -5.22 -12.67
C SER A 554 -28.91 -5.16 -11.17
N TRP A 555 -27.64 -5.03 -10.77
CA TRP A 555 -27.21 -4.94 -9.37
C TRP A 555 -27.70 -6.14 -8.57
N THR A 556 -27.42 -7.34 -9.09
CA THR A 556 -27.61 -8.64 -8.43
C THR A 556 -26.27 -9.26 -8.04
N THR A 557 -26.29 -10.20 -7.09
CA THR A 557 -25.05 -10.80 -6.52
C THR A 557 -24.23 -11.63 -7.52
N ASN A 558 -24.80 -12.01 -8.67
CA ASN A 558 -24.09 -12.65 -9.78
C ASN A 558 -23.42 -11.65 -10.76
N GLU A 559 -23.57 -10.34 -10.54
CA GLU A 559 -22.85 -9.23 -11.20
C GLU A 559 -21.87 -8.53 -10.25
N SER A 560 -21.67 -9.08 -9.05
CA SER A 560 -20.95 -8.47 -7.95
C SER A 560 -19.62 -9.20 -7.73
N PHE A 561 -18.51 -8.48 -7.93
CA PHE A 561 -17.16 -9.05 -7.98
C PHE A 561 -16.23 -8.45 -6.94
N ARG A 562 -15.34 -9.28 -6.37
CA ARG A 562 -14.29 -8.84 -5.43
C ARG A 562 -12.92 -9.31 -5.90
N PHE A 563 -11.95 -8.40 -5.91
CA PHE A 563 -10.56 -8.71 -6.24
C PHE A 563 -9.80 -9.14 -4.99
N ALA A 564 -9.15 -10.31 -5.00
CA ALA A 564 -8.35 -10.77 -3.86
C ALA A 564 -7.17 -11.69 -4.27
N PRO A 565 -6.05 -11.66 -3.51
CA PRO A 565 -4.84 -12.46 -3.79
C PRO A 565 -5.03 -13.97 -3.77
#